data_AF-E6XND7-F1
#
_entry.id   AF-E6XND7-F1
#
_cell.length_a   1.000
_cell.length_b   1.000
_cell.length_c   1.000
_cell.angle_alpha   90.00
_cell.angle_beta   90.00
_cell.angle_gamma   90.00
#
_symmetry.space_group_name_H-M   'P 1'
#
loop_
_entity.id
_entity.type
_entity.pdbx_description
1 polymer ?
#
loop_
_entity_poly.entity_id
_entity_poly.type
_entity_poly.pdbx_seq_one_letter_code
_entity_poly.pdbx_strand_id
1 'polypeptide(L)'
;MNLIANIVQRYVLLSLITLFVMPVMAGQVVVTRSSEPFDAFAVRDQVLKDFEWQESLRRQEQIQILQALPIGCVLMTKPYRHFSCGESTYRPYQYQQRELYIKVDSPKK
;
A
#
# COMPACT_ATOMS: atom_id res chain seq x y z
N MET A 1 35.04 25.97 1.89
CA MET A 1 33.56 26.12 1.90
C MET A 1 32.88 25.56 0.64
N ASN A 2 33.47 25.67 -0.57
CA ASN A 2 32.86 25.20 -1.82
C ASN A 2 32.81 23.66 -2.01
N LEU A 3 33.70 22.92 -1.34
CA LEU A 3 33.76 21.46 -1.43
C LEU A 3 32.56 20.79 -0.73
N ILE A 4 32.22 21.27 0.46
CA ILE A 4 31.11 20.75 1.27
C ILE A 4 29.76 21.10 0.61
N ALA A 5 29.65 22.30 0.04
CA ALA A 5 28.46 22.73 -0.71
C ALA A 5 28.17 21.82 -1.93
N ASN A 6 29.21 21.44 -2.69
CA ASN A 6 29.06 20.52 -3.84
C ASN A 6 28.67 19.10 -3.40
N ILE A 7 29.20 18.63 -2.27
CA ILE A 7 28.87 17.31 -1.72
C ILE A 7 27.40 17.28 -1.29
N VAL A 8 26.95 18.30 -0.55
CA VAL A 8 25.54 18.43 -0.12
C VAL A 8 24.62 18.54 -1.34
N GLN A 9 24.99 19.33 -2.35
CA GLN A 9 24.20 19.47 -3.57
C GLN A 9 24.07 18.15 -4.34
N ARG A 10 25.14 17.34 -4.42
CA ARG A 10 25.08 16.01 -5.02
C ARG A 10 24.14 15.07 -4.28
N TYR A 11 24.16 15.06 -2.95
CA TYR A 11 23.26 14.22 -2.14
C TYR A 11 21.80 14.65 -2.28
N VAL A 12 21.53 15.96 -2.34
CA VAL A 12 20.18 16.50 -2.59
C VAL A 12 19.68 16.07 -3.97
N LEU A 13 20.54 16.16 -5.00
CA LEU A 13 20.18 15.75 -6.36
C LEU A 13 19.92 14.24 -6.47
N LEU A 14 20.74 13.42 -5.81
CA LEU A 14 20.54 11.96 -5.72
C LEU A 14 19.24 11.61 -5.00
N SER A 15 18.91 12.29 -3.90
CA SER A 15 17.65 12.10 -3.18
C SER A 15 16.43 12.53 -3.99
N LEU A 16 16.58 13.48 -4.90
CA LEU A 16 15.47 13.95 -5.74
C LEU A 16 15.16 12.94 -6.85
N ILE A 17 16.20 12.34 -7.44
CA ILE A 17 16.08 11.35 -8.53
C ILE A 17 15.39 10.08 -8.03
N THR A 18 15.67 9.61 -6.82
CA THR A 18 15.05 8.39 -6.27
C THR A 18 13.55 8.53 -6.02
N LEU A 19 13.06 9.75 -5.79
CA LEU A 19 11.64 10.02 -5.59
C LEU A 19 10.80 9.85 -6.86
N PHE A 20 11.41 9.96 -8.04
CA PHE A 20 10.73 9.85 -9.33
C PHE A 20 10.56 8.41 -9.83
N VAL A 21 11.11 7.40 -9.14
CA VAL A 21 11.11 6.00 -9.63
C VAL A 21 9.96 5.16 -9.03
N MET A 22 8.94 5.78 -8.45
CA MET A 22 7.82 5.04 -7.88
C MET A 22 7.00 4.36 -8.99
N PRO A 23 6.86 3.01 -8.97
CA PRO A 23 6.08 2.32 -9.99
C PRO A 23 4.61 2.69 -9.84
N VAL A 24 4.01 3.21 -10.91
CA VAL A 24 2.56 3.42 -10.97
C VAL A 24 1.89 2.05 -11.14
N MET A 25 1.09 1.65 -10.16
CA MET A 25 0.25 0.46 -10.26
C MET A 25 -0.92 0.76 -11.20
N ALA A 26 -0.74 0.48 -12.49
CA ALA A 26 -1.84 0.42 -13.45
C ALA A 26 -2.47 -0.98 -13.43
N GLY A 27 -3.78 -1.07 -13.65
CA GLY A 27 -4.45 -2.35 -13.85
C GLY A 27 -3.87 -3.12 -15.03
N GLN A 28 -4.07 -4.44 -15.07
CA GLN A 28 -3.59 -5.27 -16.18
C GLN A 28 -4.23 -4.83 -17.50
N VAL A 29 -3.41 -4.35 -18.43
CA VAL A 29 -3.83 -4.01 -19.81
C VAL A 29 -3.32 -5.10 -20.74
N VAL A 30 -4.23 -5.89 -21.31
CA VAL A 30 -3.90 -6.91 -22.30
C VAL A 30 -4.06 -6.30 -23.69
N VAL A 31 -2.96 -6.23 -24.45
CA VAL A 31 -2.97 -5.78 -25.85
C VAL A 31 -2.79 -7.00 -26.74
N THR A 32 -3.78 -7.29 -27.58
CA THR A 32 -3.73 -8.39 -28.56
C THR A 32 -3.70 -7.86 -29.98
N ARG A 33 -3.11 -8.63 -30.91
CA ARG A 33 -3.14 -8.29 -32.34
C ARG A 33 -4.56 -8.49 -32.86
N SER A 34 -5.07 -7.55 -33.67
CA SER A 34 -6.44 -7.67 -34.21
C SER A 34 -6.66 -8.90 -35.10
N SER A 35 -5.58 -9.47 -35.65
CA SER A 35 -5.59 -10.67 -36.49
C SER A 35 -5.70 -11.97 -35.69
N GLU A 36 -5.51 -11.93 -34.38
CA GLU A 36 -5.55 -13.11 -33.51
C GLU A 36 -6.88 -13.11 -32.73
N PRO A 37 -7.59 -14.26 -32.65
CA PRO A 37 -8.82 -14.34 -31.88
C PRO A 37 -8.51 -14.11 -30.39
N PHE A 38 -9.19 -13.14 -29.78
CA PHE A 38 -9.07 -12.80 -28.36
C PHE A 38 -10.42 -12.94 -27.66
N ASP A 39 -10.45 -13.71 -26.58
CA ASP A 39 -11.62 -13.86 -25.74
C ASP A 39 -11.56 -12.90 -24.55
N ALA A 40 -12.19 -11.73 -24.71
CA ALA A 40 -12.29 -10.73 -23.66
C ALA A 40 -13.08 -11.22 -22.44
N PHE A 41 -14.02 -12.16 -22.62
CA PHE A 41 -14.82 -12.69 -21.53
C PHE A 41 -14.02 -13.64 -20.66
N ALA A 42 -13.18 -14.50 -21.26
CA ALA A 42 -12.26 -15.35 -20.51
C ALA A 42 -11.32 -14.53 -19.60
N VAL A 43 -10.79 -13.41 -20.09
CA VAL A 43 -9.95 -12.50 -19.29
C VAL A 43 -10.74 -11.87 -18.14
N ARG A 44 -11.94 -11.35 -18.41
CA ARG A 44 -12.81 -10.79 -17.36
C ARG A 44 -13.11 -11.83 -16.28
N ASP A 45 -13.46 -13.04 -16.68
CA ASP A 45 -13.83 -14.11 -15.77
C ASP A 45 -12.64 -14.56 -14.91
N GLN A 46 -11.42 -14.54 -15.46
CA GLN A 46 -10.20 -14.76 -14.68
C GLN A 46 -9.97 -13.66 -13.64
N VAL A 47 -10.05 -12.38 -14.05
CA VAL A 47 -9.88 -11.24 -13.13
C VAL A 47 -10.91 -11.29 -11.99
N LEU A 48 -12.16 -11.66 -12.30
CA LEU A 48 -13.21 -11.80 -11.30
C LEU A 48 -12.88 -12.91 -10.30
N LYS A 49 -12.42 -14.08 -10.76
CA LYS A 49 -12.00 -15.19 -9.89
C LYS A 49 -10.85 -14.78 -8.97
N ASP A 50 -9.86 -14.07 -9.50
CA ASP A 50 -8.71 -13.60 -8.72
C ASP A 50 -9.15 -12.60 -7.63
N PHE A 51 -10.08 -11.70 -7.97
CA PHE A 51 -10.66 -10.77 -7.02
C PHE A 51 -11.48 -11.48 -5.92
N GLU A 52 -12.36 -12.41 -6.30
CA GLU A 52 -13.15 -13.21 -5.36
C GLU A 52 -12.26 -14.03 -4.42
N TRP A 53 -11.16 -14.58 -4.94
CA TRP A 53 -10.16 -15.29 -4.14
C TRP A 53 -9.50 -14.35 -3.11
N GLN A 54 -9.07 -13.15 -3.51
CA GLN A 54 -8.50 -12.16 -2.58
C GLN A 54 -9.50 -11.77 -1.48
N GLU A 55 -10.75 -11.51 -1.83
CA GLU A 55 -11.80 -11.21 -0.84
C GLU A 55 -12.13 -12.43 0.04
N SER A 56 -11.98 -13.66 -0.47
CA SER A 56 -12.13 -14.86 0.35
C SER A 56 -11.03 -14.98 1.41
N LEU A 57 -9.78 -14.60 1.09
CA LEU A 57 -8.69 -14.52 2.06
C LEU A 57 -8.97 -13.42 3.08
N ARG A 58 -9.40 -12.24 2.62
CA ARG A 58 -9.76 -11.11 3.48
C ARG A 58 -10.89 -11.44 4.46
N ARG A 59 -11.83 -12.31 4.07
CA ARG A 59 -12.91 -12.82 4.93
C ARG A 59 -12.44 -13.88 5.93
N GLN A 60 -11.45 -14.69 5.56
CA GLN A 60 -10.85 -15.68 6.46
C GLN A 60 -10.00 -15.02 7.54
N GLU A 61 -9.37 -13.89 7.23
CA GLU A 61 -8.68 -13.08 8.23
C GLU A 61 -9.68 -12.49 9.22
N GLN A 62 -9.59 -12.90 10.49
CA GLN A 62 -10.38 -12.30 11.56
C GLN A 62 -9.97 -10.83 11.69
N ILE A 63 -10.94 -9.92 11.54
CA ILE A 63 -10.72 -8.48 11.77
C ILE A 63 -10.33 -8.30 13.24
N GLN A 64 -9.05 -7.98 13.46
CA GLN A 64 -8.53 -7.68 14.79
C GLN A 64 -8.82 -6.21 15.13
N ILE A 65 -9.75 -6.00 16.05
CA ILE A 65 -10.13 -4.69 16.59
C ILE A 65 -9.55 -4.57 17.99
N LEU A 66 -8.59 -3.68 18.17
CA LEU A 66 -7.96 -3.42 19.45
C LEU A 66 -8.56 -2.16 20.09
N GLN A 67 -8.74 -2.20 21.40
CA GLN A 67 -9.14 -1.02 22.19
C GLN A 67 -7.92 -0.17 22.57
N ALA A 68 -6.72 -0.74 22.53
CA ALA A 68 -5.46 -0.08 22.83
C ALA A 68 -4.34 -0.66 21.95
N LEU A 69 -3.35 0.17 21.63
CA LEU A 69 -2.19 -0.24 20.85
C LEU A 69 -1.17 -1.02 21.71
N PRO A 70 -0.46 -1.99 21.12
CA PRO A 70 0.72 -2.59 21.74
C PRO A 70 1.80 -1.56 22.10
N ILE A 71 2.67 -1.92 23.05
CA ILE A 71 3.83 -1.10 23.41
C ILE A 71 4.80 -1.04 22.22
N GLY A 72 5.35 0.15 21.94
CA GLY A 72 6.33 0.36 20.87
C GLY A 72 5.73 0.73 19.50
N CYS A 73 4.42 0.96 19.41
CA CYS A 73 3.79 1.47 18.19
C CYS A 73 4.18 2.92 17.89
N VAL A 74 4.48 3.21 16.62
CA VAL A 74 4.87 4.55 16.16
C VAL A 74 3.80 5.13 15.24
N LEU A 75 3.42 6.39 15.48
CA LEU A 75 2.50 7.13 14.61
C LEU A 75 3.17 7.52 13.30
N MET A 76 2.58 7.10 12.20
CA MET A 76 2.93 7.45 10.83
C MET A 76 1.84 8.36 10.25
N THR A 77 2.22 9.45 9.60
CA THR A 77 1.27 10.42 9.03
C THR A 77 1.13 10.32 7.52
N LYS A 78 2.07 9.63 6.85
CA LYS A 78 2.06 9.38 5.40
C LYS A 78 2.05 7.88 5.11
N PRO A 79 1.36 7.41 4.06
CA PRO A 79 0.50 8.20 3.14
C PRO A 79 -0.82 8.64 3.78
N TYR A 80 -1.17 8.09 4.94
CA TYR A 80 -2.30 8.46 5.78
C TYR A 80 -1.95 8.18 7.24
N ARG A 81 -2.76 8.68 8.18
CA ARG A 81 -2.56 8.46 9.62
C ARG A 81 -2.74 6.97 9.98
N HIS A 82 -1.67 6.32 10.44
CA HIS A 82 -1.67 4.93 10.91
C HIS A 82 -0.60 4.71 11.97
N PHE A 83 -0.67 3.60 12.70
CA PHE A 83 0.32 3.17 13.68
C PHE A 83 1.05 1.93 13.17
N SER A 84 2.38 1.98 13.16
CA SER A 84 3.22 0.82 12.84
C SER A 84 3.71 0.17 14.13
N CYS A 85 3.46 -1.13 14.29
CA CYS A 85 3.70 -1.91 15.49
C CYS A 85 4.46 -3.20 15.12
N GLY A 86 5.76 -3.07 14.77
CA GLY A 86 6.54 -4.18 14.22
C GLY A 86 6.06 -4.57 12.82
N GLU A 87 5.58 -5.80 12.66
CA GLU A 87 5.05 -6.31 11.37
C GLU A 87 3.57 -5.97 11.12
N SER A 88 2.87 -5.41 12.12
CA SER A 88 1.46 -5.07 12.01
C SER A 88 1.24 -3.57 11.90
N THR A 89 0.27 -3.18 11.08
CA THR A 89 -0.16 -1.79 10.91
C THR A 89 -1.60 -1.64 11.38
N TYR A 90 -1.90 -0.58 12.13
CA TYR A 90 -3.24 -0.30 12.66
C TYR A 90 -3.72 1.10 12.30
N ARG A 91 -5.00 1.24 12.00
CA ARG A 91 -5.65 2.55 11.80
C ARG A 91 -6.59 2.89 12.96
N PRO A 92 -6.57 4.13 13.47
CA PRO A 92 -7.52 4.59 14.47
C PRO A 92 -8.89 4.89 13.84
N TYR A 93 -9.96 4.43 14.48
CA TYR A 93 -11.35 4.71 14.14
C TYR A 93 -12.09 5.18 15.39
N GLN A 94 -12.91 6.23 15.24
CA GLN A 94 -13.77 6.70 16.32
C GLN A 94 -15.11 5.96 16.26
N TYR A 95 -15.44 5.21 17.31
CA TYR A 95 -16.69 4.45 17.41
C TYR A 95 -17.26 4.57 18.82
N GLN A 96 -18.53 4.98 18.94
CA GLN A 96 -19.21 5.15 20.24
C GLN A 96 -18.39 5.96 21.27
N GLN A 97 -17.80 7.08 20.82
CA GLN A 97 -16.96 7.96 21.64
C GLN A 97 -15.67 7.31 22.17
N ARG A 98 -15.20 6.23 21.56
CA ARG A 98 -13.92 5.57 21.87
C ARG A 98 -13.08 5.40 20.60
N GLU A 99 -11.77 5.46 20.75
CA GLU A 99 -10.85 5.16 19.66
C GLU A 99 -10.58 3.65 19.63
N LEU A 100 -10.75 3.03 18.46
CA LEU A 100 -10.46 1.63 18.19
C LEU A 100 -9.37 1.54 17.13
N TYR A 101 -8.55 0.51 17.18
CA TYR A 101 -7.44 0.29 16.25
C TYR A 101 -7.68 -0.98 15.45
N ILE A 102 -7.88 -0.84 14.14
CA ILE A 102 -8.16 -1.96 13.25
C ILE A 102 -6.89 -2.29 12.48
N LYS A 103 -6.51 -3.57 12.46
CA LYS A 103 -5.37 -4.04 11.66
C LYS A 103 -5.65 -3.80 10.17
N VAL A 104 -4.69 -3.22 9.48
CA VAL A 104 -4.73 -2.99 8.03
C VAL A 104 -3.44 -3.48 7.40
N ASP A 105 -3.50 -3.71 6.09
CA ASP A 105 -2.29 -3.95 5.31
C ASP A 105 -1.34 -2.76 5.43
N SER A 106 -0.04 -3.07 5.54
CA SER A 106 0.99 -2.05 5.53
C SER A 106 0.90 -1.24 4.23
N PRO A 107 0.84 0.10 4.31
CA PRO A 107 0.80 0.92 3.11
C PRO A 107 2.03 0.59 2.25
N LYS A 108 1.80 0.25 0.99
CA LYS A 108 2.87 0.14 0.01
C LYS A 108 3.57 1.50 -0.04
N LYS A 109 4.88 1.50 0.21
CA LYS A 109 5.71 2.71 0.21
C LYS A 109 5.65 3.41 -1.12
#